data_AF-A0A6N7I4P9-F1
#
_entry.id   AF-A0A6N7I4P9-F1
#
_cell.length_a   1.000
_cell.length_b   1.000
_cell.length_c   1.000
_cell.angle_alpha   90.00
_cell.angle_beta   90.00
_cell.angle_gamma   90.00
#
_symmetry.space_group_name_H-M   'P 1'
#
loop_
_entity.id
_entity.type
_entity.pdbx_description
1 polymer ?
#
loop_
_entity_poly.entity_id
_entity_poly.type
_entity_poly.pdbx_seq_one_letter_code
_entity_poly.pdbx_strand_id
1 'polypeptide(L)'
;MTERYIGVVGVAEAFGVSRHAVHKWRSRHPSGSKHPFPEPDVEVDGAPGWSADRLEELMHWRNTLPGRGAGGGRPTAARQDYFREAEAHGLDPAEATRALANFVEEFPEMTEAEVCAWIIEKWRD
;
A
#
# COMPACT_ATOMS: atom_id res chain seq x y z
N MET A 1 -3.63 -39.15 0.22
CA MET A 1 -4.21 -37.86 -0.23
C MET A 1 -3.06 -36.93 -0.55
N THR A 2 -3.10 -36.23 -1.68
CA THR A 2 -2.07 -35.24 -2.06
C THR A 2 -2.56 -33.87 -1.63
N GLU A 3 -1.93 -33.27 -0.62
CA GLU A 3 -2.18 -31.89 -0.24
C GLU A 3 -1.43 -30.94 -1.18
N ARG A 4 -2.11 -29.86 -1.59
CA ARG A 4 -1.53 -28.84 -2.46
C ARG A 4 -1.27 -27.58 -1.64
N TYR A 5 -0.01 -27.19 -1.59
CA TYR A 5 0.42 -25.95 -0.94
C TYR A 5 0.72 -24.90 -1.99
N ILE A 6 0.37 -23.66 -1.66
CA ILE A 6 0.61 -22.48 -2.46
C ILE A 6 1.86 -21.81 -1.92
N GLY A 7 2.88 -21.66 -2.77
CA GLY A 7 4.09 -20.92 -2.41
C GLY A 7 3.91 -19.40 -2.53
N VAL A 8 4.97 -18.65 -2.24
CA VAL A 8 5.00 -17.17 -2.33
C VAL A 8 4.52 -16.64 -3.68
N VAL A 9 4.78 -17.35 -4.77
CA VAL A 9 4.34 -16.95 -6.13
C VAL A 9 2.82 -17.04 -6.27
N GLY A 10 2.21 -18.15 -5.85
CA GLY A 10 0.75 -18.29 -5.92
C GLY A 10 0.02 -17.35 -4.97
N VAL A 11 0.61 -17.03 -3.81
CA VAL A 11 0.11 -15.95 -2.95
C VAL A 11 0.22 -14.61 -3.68
N ALA A 12 1.34 -14.31 -4.35
CA ALA A 12 1.48 -13.05 -5.08
C ALA A 12 0.43 -12.92 -6.21
N GLU A 13 0.20 -13.99 -6.95
CA GLU A 13 -0.80 -14.05 -8.03
C GLU A 13 -2.22 -13.84 -7.49
N ALA A 14 -2.60 -14.53 -6.39
CA ALA A 14 -3.92 -14.40 -5.78
C ALA A 14 -4.22 -12.97 -5.29
N PHE A 15 -3.20 -12.21 -4.93
CA PHE A 15 -3.32 -10.83 -4.47
C PHE A 15 -3.06 -9.78 -5.56
N GLY A 16 -2.72 -10.19 -6.79
CA GLY A 16 -2.35 -9.28 -7.87
C GLY A 16 -1.12 -8.42 -7.56
N VAL A 17 -0.15 -8.96 -6.81
CA VAL A 17 1.08 -8.26 -6.40
C VAL A 17 2.33 -8.99 -6.88
N SER A 18 3.51 -8.38 -6.70
CA SER A 18 4.78 -9.04 -7.00
C SER A 18 5.18 -10.01 -5.88
N ARG A 19 5.93 -11.08 -6.23
CA ARG A 19 6.59 -11.97 -5.26
C ARG A 19 7.40 -11.20 -4.21
N HIS A 20 8.07 -10.13 -4.64
CA HIS A 20 8.85 -9.27 -3.75
C HIS A 20 7.98 -8.57 -2.71
N ALA A 21 6.76 -8.17 -3.06
CA ALA A 21 5.81 -7.58 -2.11
C ALA A 21 5.45 -8.56 -0.98
N VAL A 22 5.20 -9.84 -1.31
CA VAL A 22 4.91 -10.87 -0.31
C VAL A 22 6.09 -11.11 0.62
N HIS A 23 7.33 -11.13 0.09
CA HIS A 23 8.53 -11.17 0.93
C HIS A 23 8.64 -9.95 1.86
N LYS A 24 8.35 -8.74 1.36
CA LYS A 24 8.33 -7.52 2.18
C LYS A 24 7.27 -7.58 3.27
N TRP A 25 6.10 -8.17 3.02
CA TRP A 25 5.08 -8.39 4.04
C TRP A 25 5.60 -9.26 5.17
N ARG A 26 6.16 -10.44 4.85
CA ARG A 26 6.76 -11.34 5.84
C ARG A 26 7.84 -10.67 6.68
N SER A 27 8.72 -9.88 6.06
CA SER A 27 9.79 -9.18 6.80
C SER A 27 9.28 -8.01 7.65
N ARG A 28 8.24 -7.29 7.21
CA ARG A 28 7.68 -6.13 7.95
C ARG A 28 6.72 -6.53 9.06
N HIS A 29 6.14 -7.72 8.94
CA HIS A 29 5.13 -8.25 9.83
C HIS A 29 5.56 -9.61 10.39
N PRO A 30 6.70 -9.70 11.08
CA PRO A 30 7.15 -10.95 11.69
C PRO A 30 6.20 -11.40 12.81
N SER A 31 6.35 -12.66 13.23
CA SER A 31 5.66 -13.21 14.41
C SER A 31 5.95 -12.32 15.63
N GLY A 32 4.89 -11.90 16.32
CA GLY A 32 4.96 -10.96 17.45
C GLY A 32 4.85 -9.46 17.08
N SER A 33 4.75 -9.11 15.80
CA SER A 33 4.40 -7.74 15.39
C SER A 33 2.92 -7.41 15.68
N LYS A 34 2.54 -6.14 15.58
CA LYS A 34 1.15 -5.68 15.79
C LYS A 34 0.14 -6.32 14.81
N HIS A 35 0.61 -6.68 13.61
CA HIS A 35 -0.20 -7.30 12.57
C HIS A 35 0.63 -8.42 11.92
N PRO A 36 0.86 -9.55 12.60
CA PRO A 36 1.76 -10.59 12.13
C PRO A 36 1.24 -11.21 10.83
N PHE A 37 2.13 -11.41 9.86
CA PHE A 37 1.79 -12.11 8.63
C PHE A 37 1.51 -13.59 8.93
N PRO A 38 0.46 -14.20 8.36
CA PRO A 38 0.15 -15.60 8.61
C PRO A 38 1.33 -16.54 8.34
N GLU A 39 1.68 -17.35 9.34
CA GLU A 39 2.78 -18.31 9.24
C GLU A 39 2.45 -19.38 8.19
N PRO A 40 3.44 -19.86 7.42
CA PRO A 40 3.24 -20.95 6.48
C PRO A 40 2.92 -22.25 7.21
N ASP A 41 2.15 -23.13 6.56
CA ASP A 41 1.85 -24.47 7.09
C ASP A 41 3.04 -25.41 6.93
N VAL A 42 3.82 -25.20 5.87
CA VAL A 42 5.01 -26.00 5.54
C VAL A 42 6.15 -25.13 5.06
N GLU A 43 7.38 -25.61 5.27
CA GLU A 43 8.57 -25.06 4.64
C GLU A 43 9.31 -26.18 3.94
N VAL A 44 9.49 -26.06 2.61
CA VAL A 44 10.16 -27.07 1.77
C VAL A 44 11.38 -26.40 1.13
N ASP A 45 12.59 -26.87 1.48
CA ASP A 45 13.85 -26.29 1.00
C ASP A 45 13.95 -24.76 1.23
N GLY A 46 13.42 -24.27 2.35
CA GLY A 46 13.38 -22.84 2.68
C GLY A 46 12.29 -22.04 1.94
N ALA A 47 11.46 -22.70 1.14
CA ALA A 47 10.30 -22.10 0.50
C ALA A 47 9.05 -22.30 1.38
N PRO A 48 8.40 -21.22 1.84
CA PRO A 48 7.17 -21.31 2.62
C PRO A 48 5.99 -21.71 1.73
N GLY A 49 5.09 -22.53 2.26
CA GLY A 49 3.85 -22.95 1.64
C GLY A 49 2.66 -22.78 2.57
N TRP A 50 1.55 -22.28 2.01
CA TRP A 50 0.26 -22.18 2.69
C TRP A 50 -0.74 -23.13 2.04
N SER A 51 -1.61 -23.74 2.82
CA SER A 51 -2.76 -24.48 2.30
C SER A 51 -3.61 -23.53 1.46
N ALA A 52 -4.20 -24.07 0.38
CA ALA A 52 -5.07 -23.28 -0.49
C ALA A 52 -6.25 -22.65 0.26
N ASP A 53 -6.75 -23.32 1.31
CA ASP A 53 -7.86 -22.86 2.13
C ASP A 53 -7.49 -21.65 3.02
N ARG A 54 -6.19 -21.38 3.22
CA ARG A 54 -5.71 -20.24 4.02
C ARG A 54 -5.57 -18.94 3.23
N LEU A 55 -5.88 -18.95 1.93
CA LEU A 55 -5.93 -17.73 1.13
C LEU A 55 -6.91 -16.70 1.72
N GLU A 56 -8.06 -17.16 2.24
CA GLU A 56 -9.04 -16.29 2.87
C GLU A 56 -8.49 -15.60 4.13
N GLU A 57 -7.73 -16.31 4.96
CA GLU A 57 -7.04 -15.75 6.13
C GLU A 57 -6.01 -14.69 5.73
N LEU A 58 -5.20 -14.97 4.70
CA LEU A 58 -4.25 -14.01 4.14
C LEU A 58 -4.95 -12.74 3.64
N MET A 59 -6.12 -12.89 3.01
CA MET A 59 -6.92 -11.76 2.50
C MET A 59 -7.47 -10.93 3.65
N HIS A 60 -7.99 -11.59 4.67
CA HIS A 60 -8.45 -10.93 5.88
C HIS A 60 -7.31 -10.15 6.55
N TRP A 61 -6.16 -10.80 6.78
CA TRP A 61 -4.97 -10.13 7.31
C TRP A 61 -4.63 -8.87 6.50
N ARG A 62 -4.63 -8.96 5.16
CA ARG A 62 -4.28 -7.84 4.29
C ARG A 62 -5.22 -6.65 4.46
N ASN A 63 -6.49 -6.90 4.73
CA ASN A 63 -7.53 -5.89 4.97
C ASN A 63 -7.43 -5.28 6.38
N THR A 64 -6.85 -5.99 7.36
CA THR A 64 -6.60 -5.45 8.70
C THR A 64 -5.41 -4.48 8.76
N LEU A 65 -4.55 -4.49 7.73
CA LEU A 65 -3.46 -3.54 7.67
C LEU A 65 -4.03 -2.12 7.47
N PRO A 66 -3.52 -1.12 8.21
CA PRO A 66 -3.87 0.26 7.91
C PRO A 66 -3.55 0.52 6.43
N GLY A 67 -4.52 1.09 5.72
CA GLY A 67 -4.52 1.16 4.24
C GLY A 67 -3.22 1.72 3.64
N ARG A 68 -3.01 1.48 2.34
CA ARG A 68 -2.00 2.18 1.52
C ARG A 68 -2.19 3.69 1.73
N GLY A 69 -1.47 4.30 2.66
CA GLY A 69 -1.68 5.70 3.06
C GLY A 69 -1.16 6.02 4.46
N ALA A 70 -1.12 5.06 5.38
CA ALA A 70 -0.55 5.25 6.72
C ALA A 70 0.97 4.96 6.76
N GLY A 71 1.76 5.77 6.06
CA GLY A 71 3.21 5.83 6.24
C GLY A 71 4.07 5.17 5.14
N GLY A 72 4.77 6.02 4.38
CA GLY A 72 6.11 5.67 3.88
C GLY A 72 6.25 5.06 2.48
N GLY A 73 5.28 5.26 1.58
CA GLY A 73 5.61 5.25 0.15
C GLY A 73 6.33 6.57 -0.18
N ARG A 74 7.40 6.55 -0.99
CA ARG A 74 7.98 7.81 -1.52
C ARG A 74 6.83 8.55 -2.21
N PRO A 75 6.48 9.78 -1.78
CA PRO A 75 5.41 10.51 -2.45
C PRO A 75 5.73 10.61 -3.93
N THR A 76 4.71 10.47 -4.80
CA THR A 76 4.88 10.68 -6.24
C THR A 76 5.48 12.06 -6.49
N ALA A 77 6.22 12.26 -7.58
CA ALA A 77 6.83 13.56 -7.87
C ALA A 77 5.81 14.70 -7.80
N ALA A 78 4.61 14.49 -8.37
CA ALA A 78 3.50 15.44 -8.31
C ALA A 78 3.08 15.80 -6.87
N ARG A 79 3.00 14.81 -5.97
CA ARG A 79 2.67 15.06 -4.55
C ARG A 79 3.79 15.80 -3.82
N GLN A 80 5.06 15.54 -4.16
CA GLN A 80 6.19 16.28 -3.60
C GLN A 80 6.19 17.74 -4.04
N ASP A 81 5.96 17.97 -5.33
CA ASP A 81 5.91 19.32 -5.88
C ASP A 81 4.70 20.08 -5.31
N TYR A 82 3.55 19.41 -5.13
CA TYR A 82 2.39 20.00 -4.44
C TYR A 82 2.74 20.46 -3.02
N PHE A 83 3.35 19.60 -2.20
CA PHE A 83 3.70 19.98 -0.83
C PHE A 83 4.74 21.11 -0.77
N ARG A 84 5.67 21.16 -1.73
CA ARG A 84 6.64 22.26 -1.83
C ARG A 84 5.96 23.58 -2.15
N GLU A 85 5.02 23.59 -3.09
CA GLU A 85 4.25 24.79 -3.42
C GLU A 85 3.31 25.17 -2.26
N ALA A 86 2.67 24.21 -1.60
CA ALA A 86 1.81 24.47 -0.45
C ALA A 86 2.58 25.17 0.69
N GLU A 87 3.80 24.71 0.97
CA GLU A 87 4.71 25.35 1.92
C GLU A 87 5.08 26.78 1.49
N ALA A 88 5.38 27.00 0.20
CA ALA A 88 5.66 28.34 -0.33
C ALA A 88 4.47 29.30 -0.20
N HIS A 89 3.25 28.77 -0.23
CA HIS A 89 2.00 29.50 0.00
C HIS A 89 1.59 29.56 1.48
N GLY A 90 2.42 29.06 2.40
CA GLY A 90 2.23 29.17 3.84
C GLY A 90 1.29 28.13 4.47
N LEU A 91 0.91 27.08 3.73
CA LEU A 91 0.14 25.97 4.28
C LEU A 91 1.03 25.02 5.09
N ASP A 92 0.55 24.60 6.24
CA ASP A 92 1.22 23.53 6.98
C ASP A 92 0.96 22.14 6.33
N PRO A 93 1.80 21.12 6.63
CA PRO A 93 1.65 19.80 6.00
C PRO A 93 0.30 19.11 6.25
N ALA A 94 -0.35 19.36 7.39
CA ALA A 94 -1.65 18.78 7.71
C ALA A 94 -2.78 19.49 6.95
N GLU A 95 -2.71 20.81 6.83
CA GLU A 95 -3.61 21.61 6.01
C GLU A 95 -3.50 21.26 4.53
N ALA A 96 -2.28 21.17 4.00
CA ALA A 96 -2.03 20.73 2.62
C ALA A 96 -2.55 19.30 2.39
N THR A 97 -2.37 18.39 3.34
CA THR A 97 -2.90 17.03 3.23
C THR A 97 -4.44 17.03 3.17
N ARG A 98 -5.09 17.84 4.01
CA ARG A 98 -6.56 17.95 4.04
C ARG A 98 -7.09 18.59 2.76
N ALA A 99 -6.46 19.66 2.29
CA ALA A 99 -6.84 20.34 1.04
C ALA A 99 -6.74 19.38 -0.15
N LEU A 100 -5.63 18.65 -0.28
CA LEU A 100 -5.47 17.65 -1.34
C LEU A 100 -6.56 16.56 -1.28
N ALA A 101 -6.87 16.05 -0.09
CA ALA A 101 -7.92 15.05 0.08
C ALA A 101 -9.29 15.58 -0.40
N ASN A 102 -9.64 16.81 -0.02
CA ASN A 102 -10.89 17.44 -0.44
C ASN A 102 -10.95 17.59 -1.98
N PHE A 103 -9.88 18.06 -2.62
CA PHE A 103 -9.86 18.22 -4.08
C PHE A 103 -9.94 16.88 -4.82
N VAL A 104 -9.33 15.81 -4.29
CA VAL A 104 -9.46 14.47 -4.88
C VAL A 104 -10.90 13.95 -4.77
N GLU A 105 -11.64 14.31 -3.71
CA GLU A 105 -13.06 13.97 -3.59
C GLU A 105 -13.95 14.81 -4.51
N GLU A 106 -13.61 16.09 -4.72
CA GLU A 106 -14.37 17.01 -5.59
C GLU A 106 -14.17 16.73 -7.09
N PHE A 107 -13.03 16.16 -7.48
CA PHE A 107 -12.69 15.82 -8.87
C PHE A 107 -12.47 14.31 -9.05
N PRO A 108 -13.51 13.47 -8.92
CA PRO A 108 -13.39 12.01 -9.02
C PRO A 108 -12.93 11.51 -10.40
N GLU A 109 -13.04 12.34 -11.44
CA GLU A 109 -12.54 12.07 -12.78
C GLU A 109 -11.03 12.27 -12.95
N MET A 110 -10.37 12.92 -11.98
CA MET A 110 -8.93 13.19 -11.98
C MET A 110 -8.21 12.27 -11.00
N THR A 111 -7.03 11.81 -11.38
CA THR A 111 -6.12 11.12 -10.47
C THR A 111 -5.51 12.11 -9.47
N GLU A 112 -5.07 11.64 -8.29
CA GLU A 112 -4.38 12.49 -7.30
C GLU A 112 -3.19 13.26 -7.89
N ALA A 113 -2.46 12.66 -8.84
CA ALA A 113 -1.34 13.32 -9.52
C ALA A 113 -1.80 14.47 -10.43
N GLU A 114 -2.91 14.30 -11.14
CA GLU A 114 -3.52 15.34 -11.98
C GLU A 114 -4.09 16.47 -11.13
N VAL A 115 -4.72 16.14 -10.00
CA VAL A 115 -5.19 17.14 -9.02
C VAL A 115 -4.02 17.95 -8.46
N CYS A 116 -2.90 17.30 -8.07
CA CYS A 116 -1.70 18.00 -7.62
C CYS A 116 -1.18 18.98 -8.68
N ALA A 117 -1.07 18.54 -9.95
CA ALA A 117 -0.58 19.39 -11.04
C ALA A 117 -1.51 20.58 -11.29
N TRP A 118 -2.82 20.36 -11.25
CA TRP A 118 -3.83 21.40 -11.43
C TRP A 118 -3.81 22.45 -10.31
N ILE A 119 -3.68 22.03 -9.04
CA ILE A 119 -3.58 22.98 -7.92
C ILE A 119 -2.32 23.85 -8.06
N ILE A 120 -1.18 23.25 -8.43
CA ILE A 120 0.06 23.99 -8.67
C ILE A 120 -0.10 25.02 -9.79
N GLU A 121 -0.77 24.66 -10.89
CA GLU A 121 -1.08 25.60 -11.98
C GLU A 121 -1.92 26.78 -11.47
N LYS A 122 -2.96 26.50 -10.67
CA LYS A 122 -3.84 27.54 -10.09
C LYS A 122 -3.18 28.46 -9.07
N TRP A 123 -2.11 28.04 -8.42
CA TRP A 123 -1.37 28.87 -7.48
C TRP A 123 -0.31 29.75 -8.15
N ARG A 124 0.08 29.42 -9.37
CA ARG A 124 1.08 30.16 -10.15
C ARG A 124 0.47 31.23 -11.06
N ASP A 125 -0.83 31.14 -11.35
CA ASP A 125 -1.64 32.16 -12.03
C ASP A 125 -2.06 33.28 -11.07
#